data_AF-A0A972C4C3-F1
#
_entry.id   AF-A0A972C4C3-F1
#
_cell.length_a   1.000
_cell.length_b   1.000
_cell.length_c   1.000
_cell.angle_alpha   90.00
_cell.angle_beta   90.00
_cell.angle_gamma   90.00
#
_symmetry.space_group_name_H-M   'P 1'
#
loop_
_entity.id
_entity.type
_entity.pdbx_description
1 polymer ?
#
loop_
_entity_poly.entity_id
_entity_poly.type
_entity_poly.pdbx_seq_one_letter_code
_entity_poly.pdbx_strand_id
1 'polypeptide(L)' 'MLKLALDNLLNIDKVGLWAFIIAAFITYGAKFISIKILRVSSHKAFKVTVMLKILGVLIGLFGLIRITK' A
#
# COMPACT_ATOMS: atom_id res chain seq x y z
N MET A 1 27.61 -2.05 -12.47
CA MET A 1 26.30 -1.44 -12.12
C MET A 1 25.19 -2.49 -12.05
N LEU A 2 24.98 -3.30 -13.09
CA LEU A 2 23.93 -4.34 -13.11
C LEU A 2 24.05 -5.36 -11.95
N LYS A 3 25.27 -5.84 -11.66
CA LYS A 3 25.53 -6.78 -10.57
C LYS A 3 25.12 -6.21 -9.20
N LEU A 4 25.48 -4.95 -8.94
CA LEU A 4 25.16 -4.25 -7.69
C LEU A 4 23.64 -4.05 -7.53
N ALA A 5 22.94 -3.71 -8.62
CA ALA A 5 21.48 -3.58 -8.61
C ALA A 5 20.79 -4.94 -8.36
N LEU A 6 21.31 -6.02 -8.95
CA LEU A 6 20.79 -7.37 -8.76
C LEU A 6 21.02 -7.87 -7.33
N ASP A 7 22.21 -7.62 -6.76
CA ASP A 7 22.53 -7.98 -5.38
C ASP A 7 21.64 -7.22 -4.38
N ASN A 8 21.34 -5.94 -4.63
CA ASN A 8 20.39 -5.17 -3.82
C ASN A 8 18.94 -5.66 -3.97
N LEU A 9 18.54 -6.06 -5.18
CA LEU A 9 17.19 -6.60 -5.43
C LEU A 9 16.96 -7.92 -4.68
N LEU A 10 17.99 -8.79 -4.62
CA LEU A 10 17.93 -10.07 -3.92
C LEU A 10 17.90 -9.92 -2.39
N ASN A 11 18.46 -8.81 -1.86
CA ASN A 11 18.48 -8.51 -0.42
C ASN A 11 17.27 -7.69 0.06
N ILE A 12 16.26 -7.46 -0.78
CA ILE A 12 15.05 -6.76 -0.36
C ILE A 12 14.36 -7.50 0.79
N ASP A 13 14.04 -6.75 1.84
CA ASP A 13 13.22 -7.25 2.94
C ASP A 13 11.82 -7.65 2.42
N LYS A 14 11.57 -8.96 2.42
CA LYS A 14 10.33 -9.55 1.91
C LYS A 14 9.10 -9.04 2.65
N VAL A 15 9.23 -8.74 3.95
CA VAL A 15 8.11 -8.25 4.77
C VAL A 15 7.75 -6.82 4.39
N GLY A 16 8.75 -5.98 4.14
CA GLY A 16 8.60 -4.64 3.61
C GLY A 16 7.95 -4.65 2.23
N LEU A 17 8.38 -5.55 1.35
CA LEU A 17 7.78 -5.73 0.03
C LEU A 17 6.30 -6.14 0.12
N TRP A 18 5.96 -7.12 0.97
CA TRP A 18 4.57 -7.52 1.20
C TRP A 18 3.72 -6.37 1.75
N ALA A 19 4.24 -5.62 2.72
CA ALA A 19 3.55 -4.44 3.24
C ALA A 19 3.30 -3.40 2.15
N PHE A 20 4.28 -3.17 1.27
CA PHE A 20 4.17 -2.24 0.15
C PHE A 20 3.12 -2.68 -0.89
N ILE A 21 3.09 -3.97 -1.20
CA ILE A 21 2.07 -4.55 -2.10
C ILE A 21 0.68 -4.38 -1.51
N ILE A 22 0.48 -4.73 -0.24
CA ILE A 22 -0.81 -4.59 0.47
C ILE A 22 -1.25 -3.12 0.49
N ALA A 23 -0.32 -2.21 0.81
CA ALA A 23 -0.57 -0.78 0.77
C ALA A 23 -1.05 -0.30 -0.61
N ALA A 24 -0.41 -0.76 -1.69
CA ALA A 24 -0.81 -0.42 -3.05
C ALA A 24 -2.24 -0.88 -3.35
N PHE A 25 -2.60 -2.11 -2.98
CA PHE A 25 -3.96 -2.64 -3.15
C PHE A 25 -5.00 -1.85 -2.37
N ILE A 26 -4.72 -1.51 -1.11
CA ILE A 26 -5.63 -0.71 -0.28
C ILE A 26 -5.83 0.68 -0.90
N THR A 27 -4.74 1.33 -1.33
CA THR A 27 -4.79 2.71 -1.82
C THR A 27 -5.49 2.81 -3.19
N TYR A 28 -5.17 1.91 -4.12
CA TYR A 28 -5.78 1.85 -5.45
C TYR A 28 -7.23 1.36 -5.37
N GLY A 29 -7.46 0.30 -4.58
CA GLY A 29 -8.77 -0.32 -4.37
C GLY A 29 -9.71 0.44 -3.43
N ALA A 30 -9.27 1.51 -2.76
CA ALA A 30 -10.02 2.18 -1.69
C ALA A 30 -11.47 2.53 -2.05
N LYS A 31 -11.73 2.98 -3.29
CA LYS A 31 -13.08 3.32 -3.77
C LYS A 31 -13.94 2.07 -3.98
N PHE A 32 -13.35 0.99 -4.49
CA PHE A 32 -14.03 -0.28 -4.63
C PHE A 32 -14.36 -0.86 -3.26
N ILE A 33 -13.40 -0.85 -2.33
CA ILE A 33 -13.57 -1.33 -0.96
C ILE A 33 -14.68 -0.53 -0.26
N SER A 34 -14.66 0.80 -0.33
CA SER A 34 -15.66 1.64 0.36
C SER A 34 -17.08 1.43 -0.16
N ILE A 35 -17.27 1.25 -1.47
CA ILE A 35 -18.59 1.14 -2.08
C ILE A 35 -19.09 -0.31 -2.10
N LYS A 36 -18.24 -1.28 -2.50
CA LYS A 36 -18.65 -2.68 -2.73
C LYS A 36 -18.51 -3.56 -1.50
N ILE A 37 -17.47 -3.35 -0.69
CA ILE A 37 -17.21 -4.18 0.50
C ILE A 37 -17.88 -3.58 1.72
N LEU A 38 -17.59 -2.30 2.01
CA LEU A 38 -18.13 -1.60 3.19
C LEU A 38 -19.55 -1.07 2.97
N ARG A 39 -20.08 -1.14 1.74
CA ARG A 39 -21.45 -0.71 1.38
C ARG A 39 -21.79 0.70 1.86
N VAL A 40 -20.81 1.60 1.85
CA VAL A 40 -21.00 2.98 2.31
C VAL A 40 -21.80 3.74 1.26
N SER A 41 -22.77 4.53 1.73
CA SER A 41 -23.57 5.42 0.90
C SER A 41 -22.68 6.40 0.11
N SER A 42 -23.04 6.71 -1.13
CA SER A 42 -22.22 7.55 -2.03
C SER A 42 -21.83 8.91 -1.42
N HIS A 43 -22.71 9.49 -0.60
CA HIS A 43 -22.44 10.77 0.09
C HIS A 43 -21.36 10.69 1.17
N LYS A 44 -21.12 9.51 1.77
CA LYS A 44 -20.05 9.26 2.76
C LYS A 44 -18.85 8.51 2.16
N ALA A 45 -19.01 7.90 0.98
CA ALA A 45 -18.00 7.08 0.34
C ALA A 45 -16.68 7.83 0.09
N PHE A 46 -16.74 9.14 -0.19
CA PHE A 46 -15.55 9.97 -0.36
C PHE A 46 -14.68 9.98 0.91
N LYS A 47 -15.27 10.30 2.07
CA LYS A 47 -14.55 10.36 3.35
C LYS A 47 -13.91 9.03 3.72
N VAL A 48 -14.65 7.93 3.54
CA VAL A 48 -14.15 6.58 3.84
C VAL A 48 -13.03 6.16 2.87
N THR A 49 -13.17 6.49 1.58
CA THR A 49 -12.12 6.24 0.58
C THR A 49 -10.84 6.99 0.93
N VAL A 50 -10.94 8.26 1.33
CA VAL A 50 -9.78 9.07 1.75
C VAL A 50 -9.11 8.47 2.99
N MET A 51 -9.88 8.06 4.00
CA MET A 51 -9.35 7.38 5.19
C MET A 51 -8.61 6.08 4.84
N LEU A 52 -9.18 5.24 3.97
CA LEU A 52 -8.52 4.02 3.48
C LEU A 52 -7.21 4.32 2.75
N LYS A 53 -7.19 5.38 1.92
CA LYS A 53 -5.96 5.80 1.25
C LYS A 53 -4.89 6.28 2.23
N ILE A 54 -5.27 7.04 3.26
CA ILE A 54 -4.32 7.48 4.29
C ILE A 54 -3.72 6.26 5.01
N LEU A 55 -4.54 5.29 5.40
CA LEU A 55 -4.07 4.04 6.00
C LEU A 55 -3.14 3.27 5.05
N GLY A 56 -3.51 3.15 3.78
CA GLY A 56 -2.68 2.53 2.75
C GLY A 56 -1.32 3.22 2.62
N VAL A 57 -1.28 4.55 2.60
CA VAL A 57 -0.03 5.33 2.55
C VAL A 57 0.83 5.09 3.78
N LEU A 58 0.27 5.07 4.99
CA LEU A 58 1.03 4.79 6.21
C LEU A 58 1.68 3.40 6.19
N ILE A 59 0.93 2.38 5.75
CA ILE A 59 1.45 1.02 5.58
C ILE A 59 2.54 1.00 4.50
N GLY A 60 2.34 1.73 3.40
CA GLY A 60 3.30 1.83 2.31
C GLY A 60 4.61 2.50 2.74
N LEU A 61 4.53 3.58 3.52
CA LEU A 61 5.71 4.23 4.10
C LEU A 61 6.46 3.29 5.05
N PHE A 62 5.74 2.54 5.89
CA PHE A 62 6.34 1.52 6.74
C PHE A 62 7.05 0.43 5.92
N GLY A 63 6.41 -0.06 4.86
CA GLY A 63 7.02 -1.03 3.94
C GLY A 63 8.28 -0.49 3.27
N LEU A 64 8.24 0.74 2.75
CA LEU A 64 9.40 1.41 2.15
C LEU A 64 10.57 1.56 3.10
N ILE A 65 10.32 2.03 4.34
CA ILE A 65 11.37 2.18 5.36
C ILE A 65 12.05 0.84 5.61
N ARG A 66 11.29 -0.26 5.62
CA ARG A 66 11.80 -1.60 5.87
C ARG A 66 12.54 -2.21 4.68
N ILE A 67 12.18 -1.86 3.45
CA ILE A 67 12.91 -2.26 2.24
C ILE A 67 14.23 -1.48 2.11
N THR A 68 14.25 -0.23 2.61
CA THR A 68 15.38 0.70 2.42
C THR A 68 16.42 0.59 3.53
N LYS A 69 16.06 0.07 4.71
CA LYS A 69 16.98 -0.25 5.80
C LYS A 69 17.45 -1.68 5.71
#